data_AF-A0A661LPZ4-F1
#
_entry.id   AF-A0A661LPZ4-F1
#
_cell.length_a   1.000
_cell.length_b   1.000
_cell.length_c   1.000
_cell.angle_alpha   90.00
_cell.angle_beta   90.00
_cell.angle_gamma   90.00
#
_symmetry.space_group_name_H-M   'P 1'
#
loop_
_entity.id
_entity.type
_entity.pdbx_description
1 polymer ?
#
loop_
_entity_poly.entity_id
_entity_poly.type
_entity_poly.pdbx_seq_one_letter_code
_entity_poly.pdbx_strand_id
1 'polypeptide(L)'
;MIKIVNIGMNHETAPVELRELVAFGSQNIDTVMNAISDIKDIKESIVLSTCNRVEILFTTDNEKEVREAVIEFLSHFSGIKREKLVPTLYIYNDQEAIRHIFRVGASLDSL
;
A
#
# COMPACT_ATOMS: atom_id res chain seq x y z
N MET A 1 -2.78 -12.09 16.95
CA MET A 1 -2.23 -13.10 16.01
C MET A 1 -1.80 -12.29 14.82
N ILE A 2 -0.54 -12.42 14.43
CA ILE A 2 0.05 -11.57 13.40
C ILE A 2 -0.69 -11.80 12.09
N LYS A 3 -1.15 -10.70 11.50
CA LYS A 3 -1.79 -10.62 10.19
C LYS A 3 -0.80 -10.09 9.17
N ILE A 4 -0.92 -10.56 7.93
CA ILE A 4 -0.19 -10.00 6.78
C ILE A 4 -1.21 -9.27 5.92
N VAL A 5 -1.01 -7.99 5.64
CA VAL A 5 -1.96 -7.15 4.91
C VAL A 5 -1.25 -6.44 3.79
N ASN A 6 -1.84 -6.47 2.59
CA ASN A 6 -1.42 -5.66 1.46
C ASN A 6 -2.52 -4.63 1.16
N ILE A 7 -2.14 -3.35 1.13
CA ILE A 7 -3.02 -2.25 0.74
C ILE A 7 -2.36 -1.55 -0.45
N GLY A 8 -3.10 -1.37 -1.54
CA GLY A 8 -2.55 -0.69 -2.69
C GLY A 8 -3.56 -0.42 -3.79
N MET A 9 -3.04 0.10 -4.89
CA MET A 9 -3.79 0.34 -6.12
C MET A 9 -2.94 -0.04 -7.33
N ASN A 10 -3.59 -0.38 -8.42
CA ASN A 10 -2.96 -0.68 -9.70
C ASN A 10 -3.68 0.07 -10.83
N HIS A 11 -3.27 -0.16 -12.06
CA HIS A 11 -3.85 0.47 -13.25
C HIS A 11 -5.32 0.05 -13.51
N GLU A 12 -5.79 -1.08 -12.98
CA GLU A 12 -7.19 -1.51 -13.08
C GLU A 12 -8.09 -0.72 -12.11
N THR A 13 -7.59 -0.45 -10.89
CA THR A 13 -8.39 0.18 -9.84
C THR A 13 -8.24 1.70 -9.79
N ALA A 14 -7.16 2.26 -10.34
CA ALA A 14 -6.87 3.68 -10.29
C ALA A 14 -6.33 4.23 -11.64
N PRO A 15 -6.84 5.37 -12.10
CA PRO A 15 -6.28 6.07 -13.26
C PRO A 15 -4.86 6.57 -12.96
N VAL A 16 -4.10 6.85 -14.02
CA VAL A 16 -2.67 7.17 -13.91
C VAL A 16 -2.42 8.41 -13.05
N GLU A 17 -3.29 9.41 -13.13
CA GLU A 17 -3.16 10.67 -12.40
C GLU A 17 -3.25 10.46 -10.89
N LEU A 18 -4.08 9.50 -10.43
CA LEU A 18 -4.14 9.17 -9.00
C LEU A 18 -2.93 8.34 -8.57
N ARG A 19 -2.45 7.43 -9.42
CA ARG A 19 -1.27 6.61 -9.13
C ARG A 19 -0.01 7.44 -9.02
N GLU A 20 0.17 8.45 -9.86
CA GLU A 20 1.32 9.35 -9.81
C GLU A 20 1.37 10.17 -8.51
N LEU A 21 0.23 10.56 -7.95
CA LEU A 21 0.15 11.28 -6.67
C LEU A 21 0.50 10.39 -5.47
N VAL A 22 0.26 9.08 -5.59
CA VAL A 22 0.55 8.10 -4.53
C VAL A 22 1.92 7.44 -4.71
N ALA A 23 2.54 7.58 -5.89
CA ALA A 23 3.82 6.99 -6.21
C ALA A 23 4.95 7.58 -5.36
N PHE A 24 5.79 6.71 -4.81
CA PHE A 24 6.92 7.10 -3.99
C PHE A 24 8.13 7.34 -4.89
N GLY A 25 8.44 8.61 -5.14
CA GLY A 25 9.64 8.98 -5.89
C GLY A 25 10.93 8.53 -5.18
N SER A 26 11.95 8.17 -5.95
CA SER A 26 13.24 7.67 -5.43
C SER A 26 13.93 8.62 -4.46
N GLN A 27 13.70 9.93 -4.57
CA GLN A 27 14.30 10.93 -3.68
C GLN A 27 13.67 10.96 -2.27
N ASN A 28 12.49 10.36 -2.09
CA ASN A 28 11.73 10.41 -0.84
C ASN A 28 11.47 9.02 -0.22
N ILE A 29 12.02 7.95 -0.80
CA ILE A 29 11.65 6.58 -0.42
C ILE A 29 12.03 6.26 1.04
N ASP A 30 13.18 6.71 1.53
CA ASP A 30 13.60 6.48 2.91
C ASP A 30 12.67 7.17 3.92
N THR A 31 12.28 8.42 3.62
CA THR A 31 11.32 9.18 4.44
C THR A 31 9.96 8.49 4.49
N VAL A 32 9.50 7.97 3.35
CA VAL A 32 8.25 7.21 3.25
C VAL A 32 8.32 5.92 4.06
N MET A 33 9.40 5.14 3.88
CA MET A 33 9.56 3.88 4.60
C MET A 33 9.63 4.11 6.12
N ASN A 34 10.36 5.13 6.57
CA ASN A 34 10.41 5.51 7.99
C ASN A 34 9.02 5.90 8.51
N ALA A 35 8.29 6.75 7.77
CA ALA A 35 6.95 7.17 8.18
C ALA A 35 5.96 5.99 8.27
N ILE A 36 6.08 5.00 7.38
CA ILE A 36 5.26 3.77 7.45
C ILE A 36 5.70 2.91 8.64
N SER A 37 6.99 2.71 8.85
CA SER A 37 7.52 1.93 9.98
C SER A 37 7.19 2.56 11.34
N ASP A 38 7.02 3.89 11.41
CA ASP A 38 6.61 4.63 12.61
C ASP A 38 5.10 4.51 12.90
N ILE A 39 4.30 3.95 11.99
CA ILE A 39 2.89 3.67 12.26
C ILE A 39 2.82 2.63 13.38
N LYS A 40 2.18 3.02 14.49
CA LYS A 40 1.97 2.17 15.65
C LYS A 40 1.37 0.82 15.24
N ASP A 41 1.90 -0.26 15.83
CA ASP A 41 1.49 -1.66 15.62
C ASP A 41 1.85 -2.25 14.24
N ILE A 42 2.56 -1.54 13.36
CA ILE A 42 3.30 -2.15 12.25
C ILE A 42 4.57 -2.81 12.81
N LYS A 43 4.81 -4.07 12.45
CA LYS A 43 6.03 -4.80 12.86
C LYS A 43 7.07 -4.85 11.75
N GLU A 44 6.63 -5.14 10.54
CA GLU A 44 7.45 -5.21 9.33
C GLU A 44 6.63 -4.62 8.18
N SER A 45 7.30 -3.98 7.23
CA SER A 45 6.66 -3.40 6.05
C SER A 45 7.54 -3.51 4.82
N ILE A 46 6.90 -3.57 3.65
CA ILE A 46 7.50 -3.48 2.33
C ILE A 46 6.67 -2.46 1.53
N VAL A 47 7.36 -1.56 0.85
CA VAL A 47 6.77 -0.60 -0.08
C VAL A 47 7.11 -1.02 -1.50
N LEU A 48 6.10 -1.24 -2.33
CA LEU A 48 6.26 -1.53 -3.75
C LEU A 48 5.69 -0.37 -4.56
N SER A 49 6.55 0.41 -5.18
CA SER A 49 6.16 1.54 -6.03
C SER A 49 6.75 1.38 -7.42
N THR A 50 5.89 1.30 -8.42
CA THR A 50 6.25 1.17 -9.84
C THR A 50 5.38 2.12 -10.66
N CYS A 51 5.58 2.17 -11.98
CA CYS A 51 4.69 2.92 -12.86
C CYS A 51 3.25 2.39 -12.88
N ASN A 52 3.00 1.12 -12.56
CA ASN A 52 1.69 0.48 -12.70
C ASN A 52 0.96 0.26 -11.36
N ARG A 53 1.69 0.26 -10.25
CA ARG A 53 1.13 -0.02 -8.92
C ARG A 53 1.88 0.68 -7.80
N VAL A 54 1.14 0.98 -6.74
CA VAL A 54 1.68 1.38 -5.44
C VAL A 54 1.02 0.53 -4.37
N GLU A 55 1.82 -0.22 -3.62
CA GLU A 55 1.37 -1.15 -2.58
C GLU A 55 2.23 -1.02 -1.32
N ILE A 56 1.58 -1.19 -0.17
CA ILE A 56 2.22 -1.33 1.14
C ILE A 56 1.80 -2.68 1.69
N LEU A 57 2.75 -3.60 1.80
CA LEU A 57 2.60 -4.88 2.49
C LEU A 57 3.14 -4.73 3.90
N PHE A 58 2.39 -5.12 4.92
CA PHE A 58 2.83 -5.00 6.31
C PHE A 58 2.32 -6.13 7.19
N THR A 59 2.93 -6.28 8.36
CA THR A 59 2.48 -7.20 9.41
C THR A 59 2.05 -6.46 10.67
N THR A 60 0.97 -6.94 11.31
CA THR A 60 0.41 -6.30 12.52
C THR A 60 -0.38 -7.30 13.38
N ASP A 61 -0.50 -7.04 14.68
CA ASP A 61 -1.49 -7.70 15.55
C ASP A 61 -2.83 -6.94 15.62
N ASN A 62 -2.91 -5.75 15.02
CA ASN A 62 -4.02 -4.81 15.14
C ASN A 62 -4.51 -4.32 13.76
N GLU A 63 -5.00 -5.26 12.95
CA GLU A 63 -5.29 -5.07 11.51
C GLU A 63 -6.16 -3.85 11.22
N LYS A 64 -7.25 -3.65 11.97
CA LYS A 64 -8.24 -2.61 11.67
C LYS A 64 -7.64 -1.22 11.88
N GLU A 65 -7.00 -0.98 13.01
CA GLU A 65 -6.37 0.28 13.39
C GLU A 65 -5.21 0.62 12.46
N VAL A 66 -4.36 -0.36 12.14
CA VAL A 66 -3.23 -0.15 11.23
C VAL A 66 -3.70 0.10 9.80
N ARG A 67 -4.71 -0.62 9.32
CA ARG A 67 -5.31 -0.37 8.00
C ARG A 67 -5.77 1.08 7.86
N GLU A 68 -6.49 1.57 8.87
CA GLU A 68 -6.97 2.96 8.90
C GLU A 68 -5.81 3.96 8.91
N ALA A 69 -4.77 3.70 9.69
CA ALA A 69 -3.57 4.53 9.74
C ALA A 69 -2.81 4.56 8.40
N VAL A 70 -2.71 3.43 7.70
CA VAL A 70 -2.07 3.35 6.38
C VAL A 70 -2.89 4.11 5.33
N ILE A 71 -4.22 3.99 5.33
CA ILE A 71 -5.09 4.77 4.44
C ILE A 71 -4.92 6.27 4.71
N GLU A 72 -4.87 6.66 5.98
CA GLU A 72 -4.67 8.05 6.38
C GLU A 72 -3.30 8.57 5.97
N PHE A 73 -2.25 7.75 6.10
CA PHE A 73 -0.91 8.06 5.60
C PHE A 73 -0.93 8.30 4.09
N LEU A 74 -1.54 7.41 3.30
CA LEU A 74 -1.62 7.55 1.84
C LEU A 74 -2.41 8.80 1.43
N SER A 75 -3.50 9.10 2.14
CA SER A 75 -4.31 10.32 1.95
C SER A 75 -3.48 11.58 2.19
N HIS A 76 -2.74 11.64 3.30
CA HIS A 76 -1.86 12.77 3.60
C HIS A 76 -0.70 12.91 2.62
N PHE A 77 -0.05 11.79 2.27
CA PHE A 77 1.10 11.79 1.38
C PHE A 77 0.72 12.28 -0.02
N SER A 78 -0.39 11.78 -0.56
CA SER A 78 -0.86 12.11 -1.91
C SER A 78 -1.65 13.42 -2.00
N GLY A 79 -2.11 13.96 -0.86
CA GLY A 79 -3.07 15.08 -0.81
C GLY A 79 -4.47 14.71 -1.32
N ILE A 80 -4.73 13.44 -1.64
CA ILE A 80 -6.04 12.95 -2.08
C ILE A 80 -6.88 12.67 -0.85
N LYS A 81 -8.06 13.29 -0.79
CA LYS A 81 -9.00 13.02 0.30
C LYS A 81 -9.37 11.53 0.35
N ARG A 82 -9.48 11.00 1.56
CA ARG A 82 -9.84 9.61 1.85
C ARG A 82 -11.06 9.11 1.07
N GLU A 83 -12.10 9.93 0.90
CA GLU A 83 -13.34 9.51 0.21
C GLU A 83 -13.11 9.21 -1.28
N LYS A 84 -12.08 9.82 -1.88
CA LYS A 84 -11.66 9.54 -3.25
C LYS A 84 -10.64 8.42 -3.34
N LEU A 85 -9.83 8.23 -2.29
CA LEU A 85 -8.76 7.23 -2.25
C LEU A 85 -9.30 5.82 -1.96
N VAL A 86 -10.16 5.67 -0.95
CA VAL A 86 -10.64 4.36 -0.50
C VAL A 86 -11.29 3.53 -1.63
N PRO A 87 -12.12 4.09 -2.53
CA PRO A 87 -12.72 3.32 -3.61
C PRO A 87 -11.72 2.76 -4.64
N THR A 88 -10.50 3.31 -4.72
CA THR A 88 -9.47 2.88 -5.68
C THR A 88 -8.47 1.89 -5.08
N LEU A 89 -8.53 1.68 -3.77
CA LEU A 89 -7.65 0.75 -3.05
C LEU A 89 -8.24 -0.66 -3.05
N TYR A 90 -7.40 -1.64 -3.34
CA TYR A 90 -7.64 -3.03 -2.92
C TYR A 90 -6.94 -3.30 -1.60
N ILE A 91 -7.51 -4.24 -0.85
CA ILE A 91 -6.95 -4.70 0.42
C ILE A 91 -7.01 -6.23 0.44
N TYR A 92 -5.84 -6.85 0.53
CA TYR A 92 -5.71 -8.30 0.67
C TYR A 92 -5.21 -8.65 2.06
N ASN A 93 -5.70 -9.75 2.62
CA ASN A 93 -5.33 -10.21 3.95
C ASN A 93 -4.78 -11.64 3.89
N ASP A 94 -3.79 -11.93 4.73
CA ASP A 94 -3.14 -13.20 4.95
C ASP A 94 -2.76 -13.91 3.63
N GLN A 95 -3.39 -15.05 3.35
CA GLN A 95 -3.10 -15.86 2.16
C GLN A 95 -3.34 -15.10 0.86
N GLU A 96 -4.32 -14.19 0.82
CA GLU A 96 -4.61 -13.39 -0.37
C GLU A 96 -3.49 -12.37 -0.62
N ALA A 97 -2.94 -11.76 0.42
CA ALA A 97 -1.82 -10.83 0.31
C ALA A 97 -0.56 -11.56 -0.18
N ILE A 98 -0.29 -12.75 0.37
CA ILE A 98 0.85 -13.60 -0.05
C ILE A 98 0.68 -14.03 -1.51
N ARG A 99 -0.51 -14.52 -1.88
CA ARG A 99 -0.80 -14.94 -3.25
C ARG A 99 -0.63 -13.79 -4.24
N HIS A 100 -1.15 -12.61 -3.90
CA HIS A 100 -1.02 -11.40 -4.71
C HIS A 100 0.45 -11.05 -4.96
N ILE A 101 1.26 -10.93 -3.90
CA ILE A 101 2.65 -10.50 -4.05
C ILE A 101 3.49 -11.50 -4.86
N PHE A 102 3.22 -12.81 -4.74
CA PHE A 102 3.88 -13.81 -5.58
C PHE A 102 3.47 -13.72 -7.05
N ARG A 103 2.20 -13.40 -7.36
CA ARG A 103 1.76 -13.18 -8.75
C ARG A 103 2.42 -11.94 -9.34
N VAL A 104 2.51 -10.85 -8.57
CA VAL A 104 3.20 -9.63 -8.97
C VAL A 104 4.68 -9.93 -9.21
N GLY A 105 5.37 -10.58 -8.27
CA GLY A 105 6.78 -10.94 -8.39
C GLY A 105 7.09 -11.92 -9.54
N ALA A 106 6.14 -12.81 -9.86
CA ALA A 106 6.21 -13.73 -10.99
C ALA A 106 5.75 -13.11 -12.33
N SER A 107 5.43 -11.82 -12.38
CA SER A 107 4.89 -11.13 -13.56
C SER A 107 3.58 -11.71 -14.12
N LEU A 108 2.80 -12.40 -13.29
CA LEU A 108 1.44 -12.89 -13.64
C LEU A 108 0.36 -11.81 -13.46
N ASP A 109 0.77 -10.64 -13.00
CA ASP A 109 -0.03 -9.45 -12.69
C ASP A 109 0.85 -8.21 -12.98
N SER A 110 1.42 -8.16 -14.20
CA SER A 110 2.45 -7.20 -14.61
C SER A 110 1.95 -6.04 -15.46
N LEU A 111 0.73 -6.14 -15.99
CA LEU A 111 0.03 -5.04 -16.63
C LEU A 111 -1.01 -4.65 -15.63
#